data_AF-A0A1Q9RRN5-F1
#
_entry.id   AF-A0A1Q9RRN5-F1
#
_cell.length_a   1.000
_cell.length_b   1.000
_cell.length_c   1.000
_cell.angle_alpha   90.00
_cell.angle_beta   90.00
_cell.angle_gamma   90.00
#
_symmetry.space_group_name_H-M   'P 1'
#
loop_
_entity.id
_entity.type
_entity.pdbx_description
1 polymer ?
#
loop_
_entity_poly.entity_id
_entity_poly.type
_entity_poly.pdbx_seq_one_letter_code
_entity_poly.pdbx_strand_id
1 'polypeptide(L)'
;MDALVAYRVFVVFTLLVVVASVLAVARELRLSRTAGTLAVLAVLASSPLHGTLVLGQIYPLLLAGLVAGWIAERRGRPVLAAVLYGVTVALKPSLAPVLLLPAVQRRWVPFRAGIASAAVATIAGVLVAGPSSAIGWLRIAFTEPVPDTVDNASLPGLAVRFGLPSVFGMLAGPPC
;
A
#
# COMPACT_ATOMS: atom_id res chain seq x y z
N MET A 1 -26.03 -0.10 10.11
CA MET A 1 -25.66 1.17 9.46
C MET A 1 -26.16 1.10 8.03
N ASP A 2 -26.74 2.17 7.51
CA ASP A 2 -27.07 2.30 6.09
C ASP A 2 -25.79 2.50 5.25
N ALA A 3 -25.85 2.09 3.98
CA ALA A 3 -24.68 2.08 3.10
C ALA A 3 -24.09 3.48 2.88
N LEU A 4 -24.93 4.52 2.86
CA LEU A 4 -24.49 5.90 2.67
C LEU A 4 -23.70 6.41 3.88
N VAL A 5 -24.14 6.13 5.10
CA VAL A 5 -23.37 6.46 6.31
C VAL A 5 -22.04 5.70 6.35
N ALA A 6 -22.04 4.40 6.06
CA ALA A 6 -20.81 3.62 6.01
C ALA A 6 -19.80 4.18 5.00
N TYR A 7 -20.27 4.55 3.80
CA TYR A 7 -19.44 5.20 2.78
C TYR A 7 -18.89 6.55 3.26
N ARG A 8 -19.72 7.40 3.87
CA ARG A 8 -19.27 8.70 4.41
C ARG A 8 -18.20 8.53 5.48
N VAL A 9 -18.36 7.56 6.38
CA VAL A 9 -17.36 7.24 7.40
C VAL A 9 -16.05 6.79 6.73
N PHE A 10 -16.12 5.90 5.74
CA PHE A 10 -14.96 5.46 4.98
C PHE A 10 -14.24 6.62 4.26
N VAL A 11 -14.99 7.52 3.62
CA VAL A 11 -14.43 8.69 2.92
C VAL A 11 -13.72 9.61 3.90
N VAL A 12 -14.37 9.98 5.01
CA VAL A 12 -13.78 10.87 6.02
C VAL A 12 -12.52 10.23 6.61
N PHE A 13 -12.58 8.95 6.98
CA PHE A 13 -11.43 8.22 7.49
C PHE A 13 -10.27 8.21 6.48
N THR A 14 -10.56 7.88 5.22
CA THR A 14 -9.56 7.87 4.14
C THR A 14 -8.88 9.22 3.98
N LEU A 15 -9.66 10.30 3.90
CA LEU A 15 -9.13 11.65 3.74
C LEU A 15 -8.26 12.06 4.93
N LEU A 16 -8.68 11.76 6.15
CA LEU A 16 -7.90 12.05 7.36
C LEU A 16 -6.55 11.32 7.34
N VAL A 17 -6.54 10.03 7.04
CA VAL A 17 -5.31 9.23 7.00
C VAL A 17 -4.35 9.72 5.90
N VAL A 18 -4.88 10.03 4.71
CA VAL A 18 -4.08 10.52 3.59
C VAL A 18 -3.49 11.90 3.90
N VAL A 19 -4.31 12.85 4.35
CA VAL A 19 -3.85 14.20 4.71
C VAL A 19 -2.82 14.14 5.84
N ALA A 20 -3.08 13.35 6.89
CA ALA A 20 -2.13 13.18 7.99
C ALA A 20 -0.79 12.62 7.51
N SER A 21 -0.81 11.64 6.60
CA SER A 21 0.39 11.03 6.01
C SER A 21 1.19 12.04 5.19
N VAL A 22 0.55 12.81 4.31
CA VAL A 22 1.20 13.85 3.51
C VAL A 22 1.81 14.93 4.41
N LEU A 23 1.07 15.39 5.42
CA LEU A 23 1.58 16.37 6.38
C LEU A 23 2.71 15.82 7.26
N ALA A 24 2.72 14.52 7.56
CA ALA A 24 3.83 13.88 8.27
C ALA A 24 5.10 13.88 7.40
N VAL A 25 4.99 13.53 6.12
CA VAL A 25 6.10 13.61 5.16
C VAL A 25 6.60 15.05 5.01
N ALA A 26 5.69 16.01 4.81
CA ALA A 26 6.05 17.42 4.65
C ALA A 26 6.81 17.96 5.87
N ARG A 27 6.37 17.60 7.07
CA ARG A 27 7.06 17.95 8.34
C ARG A 27 8.44 17.30 8.44
N GLU A 28 8.54 16.01 8.13
CA GLU A 28 9.81 15.28 8.19
C GLU A 28 10.83 15.81 7.16
N LEU A 29 10.36 16.29 6.00
CA LEU A 29 11.18 16.98 4.99
C LEU A 29 11.41 18.47 5.28
N ARG A 30 10.81 19.02 6.35
CA ARG A 30 10.87 20.44 6.70
C ARG A 30 10.42 21.37 5.56
N LEU A 31 9.40 20.95 4.81
CA LEU A 31 8.81 21.77 3.76
C LEU A 31 8.18 23.04 4.34
N SER A 32 8.18 24.11 3.55
CA SER A 32 7.42 25.32 3.90
C SER A 32 5.93 25.02 4.01
N ARG A 33 5.19 25.83 4.77
CA ARG A 33 3.72 25.66 4.89
C ARG A 33 3.04 25.68 3.53
N THR A 34 3.44 26.59 2.64
CA THR A 34 2.92 26.69 1.28
C THR A 34 3.16 25.41 0.50
N ALA A 35 4.39 24.87 0.51
CA ALA A 35 4.70 23.62 -0.19
C ALA A 35 3.92 22.43 0.40
N GLY A 36 3.77 22.36 1.72
CA GLY A 36 2.95 21.33 2.39
C GLY A 36 1.48 21.41 1.99
N THR A 37 0.89 22.61 1.97
CA THR A 37 -0.50 22.82 1.52
C THR A 37 -0.66 22.44 0.06
N LEU A 38 0.25 22.86 -0.83
CA LEU A 38 0.21 22.48 -2.24
C LEU A 38 0.32 20.96 -2.43
N ALA A 39 1.16 20.28 -1.66
CA ALA A 39 1.26 18.82 -1.70
C ALA A 39 -0.05 18.14 -1.27
N VAL A 40 -0.70 18.63 -0.20
CA VAL A 40 -2.02 18.13 0.22
C VAL A 40 -3.05 18.35 -0.87
N LEU A 41 -3.16 19.56 -1.42
CA LEU A 41 -4.11 19.88 -2.49
C LEU A 41 -3.88 19.03 -3.74
N ALA A 42 -2.61 18.83 -4.13
CA ALA A 42 -2.26 17.98 -5.26
C ALA A 42 -2.70 16.52 -5.04
N VAL A 43 -2.47 15.96 -3.86
CA VAL A 43 -2.92 14.60 -3.52
C VAL A 43 -4.45 14.53 -3.48
N LEU A 44 -5.13 15.52 -2.90
CA LEU A 44 -6.59 15.60 -2.87
C LEU A 44 -7.20 15.65 -4.28
N ALA A 45 -6.57 16.37 -5.20
CA ALA A 45 -7.00 16.46 -6.59
C ALA A 45 -6.58 15.26 -7.46
N SER A 46 -5.73 14.36 -6.94
CA SER A 46 -5.13 13.29 -7.74
C SER A 46 -6.10 12.17 -8.09
N SER A 47 -6.00 11.62 -9.30
CA SER A 47 -6.78 10.46 -9.73
C SER A 47 -6.63 9.22 -8.81
N PRO A 48 -5.43 8.86 -8.30
CA PRO A 48 -5.28 7.73 -7.40
C PRO A 48 -6.10 7.82 -6.11
N LEU A 49 -6.24 9.01 -5.53
CA LEU A 49 -7.08 9.21 -4.34
C LEU A 49 -8.57 9.00 -4.69
N HIS A 50 -9.02 9.57 -5.80
CA HIS A 50 -10.41 9.40 -6.25
C HIS A 50 -10.73 7.93 -6.53
N GLY A 51 -9.82 7.21 -7.20
CA GLY A 51 -9.96 5.76 -7.41
C GLY A 51 -10.03 4.97 -6.10
N THR A 52 -9.23 5.35 -5.09
CA THR A 52 -9.27 4.76 -3.75
C THR A 52 -10.64 4.94 -3.08
N LEU A 53 -11.23 6.14 -3.18
CA LEU A 53 -12.52 6.46 -2.59
C LEU A 53 -13.67 5.70 -3.27
N VAL A 54 -13.68 5.68 -4.60
CA VAL A 54 -14.73 5.01 -5.39
C VAL A 54 -14.70 3.50 -5.19
N LEU A 55 -13.50 2.90 -5.16
CA LEU A 55 -13.32 1.45 -5.10
C LEU A 55 -13.22 0.91 -3.66
N GLY A 56 -13.34 1.75 -2.63
CA GLY A 56 -13.25 1.30 -1.23
C GLY A 56 -11.89 0.71 -0.84
N GLN A 57 -10.79 1.20 -1.44
CA GLN A 57 -9.48 0.56 -1.32
C GLN A 57 -8.81 0.80 0.05
N ILE A 58 -8.03 -0.18 0.51
CA ILE A 58 -7.26 -0.11 1.77
C ILE A 58 -5.98 0.75 1.69
N TYR A 59 -5.71 1.37 0.54
CA TYR A 59 -4.47 2.10 0.26
C TYR A 59 -4.10 3.22 1.26
N PRO A 60 -5.03 3.94 1.90
CA PRO A 60 -4.68 4.93 2.93
C PRO A 60 -3.93 4.30 4.10
N LEU A 61 -4.30 3.09 4.51
CA LEU A 61 -3.61 2.37 5.58
C LEU A 61 -2.20 1.95 5.15
N LEU A 62 -2.05 1.52 3.90
CA LEU A 62 -0.74 1.18 3.34
C LEU A 62 0.17 2.40 3.26
N LEU A 63 -0.37 3.54 2.81
CA LEU A 63 0.34 4.82 2.80
C LEU A 63 0.81 5.20 4.20
N ALA A 64 -0.08 5.12 5.20
CA ALA A 64 0.28 5.44 6.58
C ALA A 64 1.39 4.53 7.12
N GLY A 65 1.32 3.22 6.87
CA GLY A 65 2.34 2.26 7.27
C GLY A 65 3.70 2.51 6.61
N LEU A 66 3.71 2.78 5.30
CA LEU A 66 4.93 3.14 4.56
C LEU A 66 5.52 4.48 5.05
N VAL A 67 4.70 5.50 5.24
CA VAL A 67 5.14 6.81 5.75
C VAL A 67 5.72 6.68 7.16
N ALA A 68 5.03 5.96 8.06
CA ALA A 68 5.51 5.73 9.41
C ALA A 68 6.85 4.97 9.42
N GLY A 69 6.97 3.92 8.58
CA GLY A 69 8.21 3.17 8.42
C GLY A 69 9.35 4.04 7.88
N TRP A 70 9.08 4.87 6.88
CA TRP A 70 10.07 5.78 6.29
C TRP A 70 10.53 6.86 7.28
N ILE A 71 9.60 7.43 8.06
CA ILE A 71 9.94 8.37 9.13
C ILE A 71 10.80 7.67 10.20
N ALA A 72 10.44 6.45 10.61
CA ALA A 72 11.23 5.67 11.57
C ALA A 72 12.65 5.41 11.06
N GLU A 73 12.80 5.06 9.77
CA GLU A 73 14.10 4.86 9.13
C GLU A 73 14.93 6.15 9.14
N ARG A 74 14.34 7.28 8.74
CA ARG A 74 15.02 8.60 8.76
C ARG A 74 15.45 9.05 10.14
N ARG A 75 14.73 8.62 11.17
CA ARG A 75 15.05 8.91 12.58
C ARG A 75 16.00 7.88 13.21
N GLY A 76 16.64 7.05 12.41
CA GLY A 76 17.63 6.07 12.89
C GLY A 76 17.01 4.92 13.67
N ARG A 77 15.74 4.57 13.44
CA ARG A 77 15.03 3.45 14.09
C ARG A 77 14.70 2.34 13.11
N PRO A 78 15.71 1.62 12.58
CA PRO A 78 15.51 0.78 11.43
C PRO A 78 14.78 -0.54 11.69
N VAL A 79 14.87 -1.05 12.91
CA VAL A 79 14.08 -2.22 13.31
C VAL A 79 12.60 -1.86 13.33
N LEU A 80 12.24 -0.70 13.89
CA LEU A 80 10.86 -0.20 13.87
C LEU A 80 10.37 0.04 12.44
N ALA A 81 11.21 0.65 11.59
CA ALA A 81 10.89 0.85 10.19
C ALA A 81 10.55 -0.48 9.48
N ALA A 82 11.43 -1.48 9.63
CA ALA A 82 11.22 -2.80 9.07
C ALA A 82 9.97 -3.49 9.62
N VAL A 83 9.68 -3.34 10.93
CA VAL A 83 8.46 -3.89 11.53
C VAL A 83 7.21 -3.28 10.89
N LEU A 84 7.16 -1.95 10.75
CA LEU A 84 6.05 -1.22 10.12
C LEU A 84 5.88 -1.60 8.64
N TYR A 85 6.98 -1.72 7.90
CA TYR A 85 6.94 -2.23 6.53
C TYR A 85 6.40 -3.66 6.48
N GLY A 86 6.84 -4.56 7.36
CA GLY A 86 6.38 -5.95 7.36
C GLY A 86 4.89 -6.07 7.64
N VAL A 87 4.36 -5.31 8.61
CA VAL A 87 2.91 -5.22 8.86
C VAL A 87 2.17 -4.70 7.62
N THR A 88 2.74 -3.70 6.94
CA THR A 88 2.15 -3.15 5.71
C THR A 88 2.16 -4.15 4.55
N VAL A 89 3.24 -4.91 4.40
CA VAL A 89 3.36 -5.99 3.41
C VAL A 89 2.36 -7.11 3.69
N ALA A 90 2.08 -7.44 4.95
CA ALA A 90 1.07 -8.44 5.29
C ALA A 90 -0.33 -8.03 4.79
N LEU A 91 -0.66 -6.74 4.78
CA LEU A 91 -1.91 -6.22 4.21
C LEU A 91 -1.94 -6.22 2.68
N LYS A 92 -0.78 -6.09 2.03
CA LYS A 92 -0.66 -6.15 0.56
C LYS A 92 0.66 -6.80 0.14
N PRO A 93 0.67 -8.13 -0.08
CA PRO A 93 1.90 -8.89 -0.34
C PRO A 93 2.69 -8.44 -1.57
N SER A 94 2.07 -7.75 -2.53
CA SER A 94 2.77 -7.15 -3.67
C SER A 94 3.81 -6.10 -3.28
N LEU A 95 3.82 -5.63 -2.02
CA LEU A 95 4.84 -4.75 -1.45
C LEU A 95 6.07 -5.49 -0.88
N ALA A 96 6.11 -6.83 -0.95
CA ALA A 96 7.21 -7.65 -0.44
C ALA A 96 8.63 -7.20 -0.86
N PRO A 97 8.86 -6.67 -2.09
CA PRO A 97 10.19 -6.16 -2.46
C PRO A 97 10.76 -5.10 -1.50
N VAL A 98 9.93 -4.33 -0.80
CA VAL A 98 10.37 -3.35 0.22
C VAL A 98 11.14 -4.02 1.36
N LEU A 99 10.75 -5.24 1.75
CA LEU A 99 11.43 -6.00 2.81
C LEU A 99 12.78 -6.57 2.38
N LEU A 100 13.09 -6.60 1.08
CA LEU A 100 14.38 -7.06 0.57
C LEU A 100 15.45 -5.96 0.66
N LEU A 101 15.06 -4.68 0.79
CA LEU A 101 16.00 -3.56 0.85
C LEU A 101 17.04 -3.72 1.98
N PRO A 102 16.68 -4.09 3.22
CA PRO A 102 17.67 -4.32 4.26
C PRO A 102 18.60 -5.50 3.96
N ALA A 103 18.13 -6.55 3.28
CA ALA A 103 18.99 -7.67 2.89
C ALA A 103 20.04 -7.25 1.85
N VAL A 104 19.64 -6.49 0.83
CA VAL A 104 20.56 -5.92 -0.17
C VAL A 104 21.60 -5.01 0.48
N GLN A 105 21.19 -4.23 1.48
CA GLN A 105 22.08 -3.40 2.29
C GLN A 105 22.88 -4.19 3.34
N ARG A 106 22.74 -5.52 3.40
CA ARG A 106 23.38 -6.43 4.38
C ARG A 106 23.02 -6.12 5.85
N ARG A 107 21.85 -5.53 6.07
CA ARG A 107 21.28 -5.18 7.37
C ARG A 107 20.34 -6.29 7.85
N TRP A 108 20.96 -7.36 8.36
CA TRP A 108 20.27 -8.59 8.74
C TRP A 108 19.26 -8.46 9.88
N VAL A 109 19.53 -7.58 10.86
CA VAL A 109 18.62 -7.39 12.00
C VAL A 109 17.28 -6.75 11.54
N PRO A 110 17.27 -5.60 10.84
CA PRO A 110 16.04 -5.08 10.23
C PRO A 110 15.40 -6.05 9.25
N PHE A 111 16.19 -6.74 8.42
CA PHE A 111 15.66 -7.73 7.47
C PHE A 111 14.82 -8.81 8.19
N ARG A 112 15.41 -9.47 9.19
CA ARG A 112 14.71 -10.49 9.99
C ARG A 112 13.51 -9.93 10.72
N ALA A 113 13.60 -8.71 11.25
CA ALA A 113 12.48 -8.05 11.93
C ALA A 113 11.29 -7.79 10.99
N GLY A 114 11.55 -7.34 9.75
CA GLY A 114 10.50 -7.12 8.76
C GLY A 114 9.84 -8.41 8.27
N ILE A 115 10.61 -9.47 8.04
CA ILE A 115 10.07 -10.79 7.70
C ILE A 115 9.24 -11.36 8.87
N ALA A 116 9.76 -11.27 10.10
CA ALA A 116 9.07 -11.75 11.28
C ALA A 116 7.77 -10.98 11.52
N SER A 117 7.75 -9.65 11.40
CA SER A 117 6.53 -8.86 11.60
C SER A 117 5.49 -9.13 10.52
N ALA A 118 5.90 -9.32 9.26
CA ALA A 118 4.99 -9.73 8.19
C ALA A 118 4.35 -11.10 8.50
N ALA A 119 5.16 -12.08 8.90
CA ALA A 119 4.66 -13.41 9.26
C ALA A 119 3.70 -13.36 10.45
N VAL A 120 4.05 -12.64 11.52
CA VAL A 120 3.21 -12.48 12.72
C VAL A 120 1.89 -11.79 12.38
N ALA A 121 1.92 -10.71 11.59
CA ALA A 121 0.72 -9.99 11.18
C ALA A 121 -0.20 -10.86 10.31
N THR A 122 0.36 -11.63 9.37
CA THR A 122 -0.41 -12.59 8.55
C THR A 122 -1.03 -13.66 9.43
N ILE A 123 -0.26 -14.29 10.33
CA ILE A 123 -0.77 -15.33 11.25
C ILE A 123 -1.88 -14.75 12.13
N ALA A 124 -1.70 -13.56 12.69
CA ALA A 124 -2.73 -12.89 13.46
C ALA A 124 -4.01 -12.66 12.65
N GLY A 125 -3.89 -12.25 11.38
CA GLY A 125 -5.02 -12.13 10.45
C GLY A 125 -5.74 -13.45 10.24
N VAL A 126 -5.01 -14.55 10.03
CA VAL A 126 -5.59 -15.90 9.89
C VAL A 126 -6.29 -16.36 11.16
N LEU A 127 -5.71 -16.11 12.34
CA LEU A 127 -6.32 -16.48 13.61
C LEU A 127 -7.62 -15.72 13.87
N VAL A 128 -7.70 -14.44 13.47
CA VAL A 128 -8.91 -13.61 13.63
C VAL A 128 -9.97 -13.94 12.56
N ALA A 129 -9.58 -14.11 11.31
CA ALA A 129 -10.50 -14.31 10.19
C ALA A 129 -10.83 -15.79 9.90
N GLY A 130 -10.12 -16.71 10.53
CA GLY A 130 -10.24 -18.15 10.33
C GLY A 130 -9.36 -18.69 9.19
N PRO A 131 -8.89 -19.95 9.27
CA PRO A 131 -8.08 -20.59 8.22
C PRO A 131 -8.75 -20.67 6.84
N SER A 132 -10.07 -20.79 6.80
CA SER A 132 -10.85 -20.82 5.55
C SER A 132 -10.68 -19.53 4.74
N SER A 133 -10.61 -18.39 5.41
CA SER A 133 -10.36 -17.08 4.77
C SER A 133 -8.98 -17.02 4.12
N ALA A 134 -7.96 -17.60 4.77
CA ALA A 134 -6.60 -17.65 4.23
C ALA A 134 -6.53 -18.51 2.96
N ILE A 135 -7.17 -19.68 2.97
CA ILE A 135 -7.23 -20.59 1.82
C ILE A 135 -8.01 -19.93 0.66
N GLY A 136 -9.14 -19.28 0.96
CA GLY A 136 -9.91 -18.52 -0.03
C GLY A 136 -9.09 -17.42 -0.68
N TRP A 137 -8.36 -16.64 0.13
CA TRP A 137 -7.47 -15.60 -0.37
C TRP A 137 -6.35 -16.16 -1.26
N LEU A 138 -5.70 -17.26 -0.86
CA LEU A 138 -4.66 -17.92 -1.66
C LEU A 138 -5.21 -18.43 -2.99
N ARG A 139 -6.40 -19.03 -2.98
CA ARG A 139 -7.06 -19.47 -4.22
C ARG A 139 -7.22 -18.29 -5.18
N ILE A 140 -7.85 -17.21 -4.73
CA ILE A 140 -8.03 -15.97 -5.51
C ILE A 140 -6.67 -15.49 -6.04
N ALA A 141 -5.66 -15.40 -5.19
CA ALA A 141 -4.33 -14.88 -5.57
C ALA A 141 -3.63 -15.68 -6.67
N PHE A 142 -3.88 -17.00 -6.77
CA PHE A 142 -3.23 -17.86 -7.75
C PHE A 142 -4.12 -18.24 -8.94
N THR A 143 -5.43 -18.03 -8.87
CA THR A 143 -6.36 -18.46 -9.94
C THR A 143 -7.02 -17.30 -10.69
N GLU A 144 -7.12 -16.11 -10.09
CA GLU A 144 -7.72 -14.96 -10.76
C GLU A 144 -6.70 -14.31 -11.72
N PRO A 145 -7.07 -14.10 -12.99
CA PRO A 145 -6.23 -13.36 -13.92
C PRO A 145 -6.14 -11.89 -13.48
N VAL A 146 -5.05 -11.23 -13.87
CA VAL A 146 -4.92 -9.78 -13.66
C VAL A 146 -6.07 -9.07 -14.38
N PRO A 147 -6.88 -8.24 -13.69
CA PRO A 147 -8.03 -7.59 -14.31
C PRO A 147 -7.64 -6.77 -15.55
N ASP A 148 -8.29 -7.06 -16.67
CA ASP A 148 -8.09 -6.37 -17.93
C ASP A 148 -9.02 -5.15 -18.04
N THR A 149 -8.81 -4.19 -17.14
CA THR A 149 -9.69 -3.02 -16.99
C THR A 149 -8.90 -1.72 -17.01
N VAL A 150 -9.52 -0.67 -17.56
CA VAL A 150 -8.92 0.67 -17.69
C VAL A 150 -8.58 1.33 -16.35
N ASP A 151 -9.21 0.92 -15.26
CA ASP A 151 -8.95 1.41 -13.91
C ASP A 151 -7.76 0.69 -13.23
N ASN A 152 -7.27 -0.39 -13.83
CA ASN A 152 -6.08 -1.10 -13.35
C ASN A 152 -4.82 -0.23 -13.52
N ALA A 153 -4.10 0.01 -12.43
CA ALA A 153 -2.87 0.82 -12.42
C ALA A 153 -1.60 0.02 -12.76
N SER A 154 -1.73 -1.24 -13.19
CA SER A 154 -0.63 -2.08 -13.65
C SER A 154 -0.21 -1.76 -15.09
N LEU A 155 0.93 -2.30 -15.54
CA LEU A 155 1.37 -2.19 -16.95
C LEU A 155 0.32 -2.71 -17.95
N PRO A 156 -0.35 -3.86 -17.71
CA PRO A 156 -1.52 -4.28 -18.49
C PRO A 156 -2.62 -3.22 -18.57
N GLY A 157 -3.04 -2.65 -17.44
CA GLY A 157 -4.06 -1.60 -17.43
C GLY A 157 -3.62 -0.31 -18.13
N LEU A 158 -2.33 0.02 -18.07
CA LEU A 158 -1.76 1.14 -18.82
C LEU A 158 -1.85 0.91 -20.34
N ALA A 159 -1.55 -0.30 -20.83
CA ALA A 159 -1.72 -0.64 -22.24
C ALA A 159 -3.17 -0.44 -22.69
N VAL A 160 -4.12 -0.94 -21.89
CA VAL A 160 -5.56 -0.83 -22.16
C VAL A 160 -6.04 0.62 -22.19
N ARG A 161 -5.50 1.49 -21.32
CA ARG A 161 -5.78 2.94 -21.34
C ARG A 161 -5.37 3.61 -22.65
N PHE A 162 -4.33 3.11 -23.30
CA PHE A 162 -3.89 3.59 -24.61
C PHE A 162 -4.55 2.82 -25.78
N GLY A 163 -5.57 2.00 -25.51
CA GLY A 163 -6.27 1.21 -26.53
C GLY A 163 -5.48 0.00 -27.02
N LEU A 164 -4.40 -0.39 -26.32
CA LEU A 164 -3.59 -1.54 -26.65
C LEU A 164 -4.07 -2.78 -25.87
N PRO A 165 -3.98 -3.99 -26.45
CA PRO A 165 -4.20 -5.24 -25.74
C PRO A 165 -3.35 -5.37 -24.46
N SER A 166 -3.94 -5.89 -23.38
CA SER A 166 -3.29 -6.08 -22.07
C SER A 166 -2.03 -6.96 -22.12
N VAL A 167 -1.93 -7.86 -23.09
CA VAL A 167 -0.75 -8.71 -23.32
C VAL A 167 0.53 -7.89 -23.51
N PHE A 168 0.45 -6.70 -24.13
CA PHE A 168 1.63 -5.84 -24.29
C PHE A 168 2.15 -5.33 -22.95
N GLY A 169 1.26 -5.03 -22.01
CA GLY A 169 1.63 -4.67 -20.65
C GLY A 169 2.13 -5.85 -19.80
N MET A 170 1.65 -7.07 -20.08
CA MET A 170 2.17 -8.29 -19.44
C MET A 170 3.59 -8.61 -19.91
N LEU A 171 3.86 -8.48 -21.22
CA LEU A 171 5.18 -8.75 -21.81
C LEU A 171 6.24 -7.71 -21.42
N ALA A 172 5.83 -6.48 -21.10
CA ALA A 172 6.72 -5.43 -20.59
C ALA A 172 7.00 -5.53 -19.08
N GLY A 173 6.25 -6.37 -18.35
CA GLY A 173 6.50 -6.69 -16.95
C GLY A 173 7.57 -7.77 -16.78
N PRO A 174 8.14 -7.95 -15.58
CA PRO A 174 9.02 -9.09 -15.32
C PRO A 174 8.25 -10.40 -15.61
N PRO A 175 8.90 -11.39 -16.26
CA PRO A 175 8.25 -12.66 -16.56
C PRO A 175 7.79 -13.34 -15.27
N CYS A 176 6.56 -13.86 -15.30
CA CYS A 176 5.99 -14.69 -14.24
C CYS A 176 6.86 -15.92 -13.94
#